data_AF-A0A151S4P7-F1
#
_entry.id   AF-A0A151S4P7-F1
#
_cell.length_a   1.000
_cell.length_b   1.000
_cell.length_c   1.000
_cell.angle_alpha   90.00
_cell.angle_beta   90.00
_cell.angle_gamma   90.00
#
_symmetry.space_group_name_H-M   'P 1'
#
loop_
_entity.id
_entity.type
_entity.pdbx_description
1 polymer ?
#
loop_
_entity_poly.entity_id
_entity_poly.type
_entity_poly.pdbx_seq_one_letter_code
_entity_poly.pdbx_strand_id
1 'polypeptide(L)'
;MLKGLRKGDPLTPFLYIIMAEGLTRLMRLRCFELASGLKTNFFKSCFGVVGIERSEVERFAHLLNCRLMEVPFMYMSISIGANPRLESTWRPIIGKIQKKLGSWKQSMLSMATRVCLIKFVLTSLPLFYLAFFKLSNKVAKQIVTI
;
A
#
# COMPACT_ATOMS: atom_id res chain seq x y z
N MET A 1 -22.65 7.39 12.80
CA MET A 1 -23.45 8.49 12.21
C MET A 1 -22.49 9.55 11.67
N LEU A 2 -22.22 9.59 10.37
CA LEU A 2 -21.51 10.73 9.76
C LEU A 2 -22.37 11.24 8.62
N LYS A 3 -22.93 12.43 8.87
CA LYS A 3 -23.83 13.20 8.00
C LYS A 3 -23.10 13.59 6.72
N GLY A 4 -23.82 13.54 5.61
CA GLY A 4 -23.36 14.00 4.29
C GLY A 4 -22.77 15.41 4.33
N LEU A 5 -21.84 15.65 3.39
CA LEU A 5 -21.09 16.89 3.22
C LEU A 5 -22.02 18.11 3.25
N ARG A 6 -21.76 19.06 4.16
CA ARG A 6 -22.54 20.30 4.23
C ARG A 6 -22.12 21.20 3.07
N LYS A 7 -23.10 21.64 2.28
CA LYS A 7 -22.92 22.61 1.20
C LYS A 7 -22.38 23.92 1.81
N GLY A 8 -21.08 24.16 1.68
CA GLY A 8 -20.37 25.27 2.33
C GLY A 8 -18.98 24.92 2.88
N ASP A 9 -18.61 23.64 2.97
CA ASP A 9 -17.29 23.25 3.45
C ASP A 9 -16.20 23.60 2.41
N PRO A 10 -15.11 24.32 2.77
CA PRO A 10 -14.07 24.76 1.85
C PRO A 10 -13.26 23.60 1.22
N LEU A 11 -13.44 22.38 1.73
CA LEU A 11 -12.84 21.15 1.21
C LEU A 11 -13.67 20.48 0.10
N THR A 12 -14.96 20.84 -0.05
CA THR A 12 -15.86 20.25 -1.04
C THR A 12 -15.36 20.38 -2.48
N PRO A 13 -14.81 21.54 -2.91
CA PRO A 13 -14.24 21.67 -4.26
C PRO A 13 -13.02 20.76 -4.47
N PHE A 14 -12.16 20.60 -3.46
CA PHE A 14 -10.99 19.73 -3.53
C PHE A 14 -11.38 18.25 -3.63
N LEU A 15 -12.40 17.82 -2.87
CA LEU A 15 -12.95 16.47 -2.99
C LEU A 15 -13.53 16.22 -4.39
N TYR A 16 -14.23 17.19 -4.96
CA TYR A 16 -14.79 17.08 -6.31
C TYR A 16 -13.70 16.96 -7.39
N ILE A 17 -12.61 17.73 -7.26
CA ILE A 17 -11.44 17.65 -8.15
C ILE A 17 -10.78 16.28 -8.05
N ILE A 18 -10.53 15.77 -6.83
CA ILE A 18 -9.95 14.44 -6.61
C ILE A 18 -10.83 13.35 -7.24
N MET A 19 -12.15 13.47 -7.12
CA MET A 19 -13.10 12.54 -7.73
C MET A 19 -13.07 12.61 -9.27
N ALA A 20 -13.06 13.82 -9.83
CA ALA A 20 -12.99 14.02 -11.28
C ALA A 20 -11.66 13.49 -11.87
N GLU A 21 -10.54 13.74 -11.21
CA GLU A 21 -9.25 13.18 -11.60
C GLU A 21 -9.24 11.64 -11.51
N GLY A 22 -9.83 11.08 -10.44
CA GLY A 22 -9.99 9.64 -10.27
C GLY A 22 -10.77 9.00 -11.42
N LEU A 23 -11.92 9.56 -11.76
CA LEU A 23 -12.74 9.12 -12.90
C LEU A 23 -11.97 9.25 -14.22
N THR A 24 -11.24 10.34 -14.43
CA THR A 24 -10.45 10.56 -15.64
C THR A 24 -9.30 9.55 -15.80
N ARG A 25 -8.66 9.15 -14.70
CA ARG A 25 -7.64 8.08 -14.72
C ARG A 25 -8.25 6.73 -15.06
N LEU A 26 -9.45 6.45 -14.56
CA LEU A 26 -10.14 5.19 -14.82
C LEU A 26 -10.66 5.10 -16.27
N MET A 27 -11.17 6.21 -16.83
CA MET A 27 -11.49 6.30 -18.26
C MET A 27 -10.26 6.02 -19.13
N ARG A 28 -9.09 6.57 -18.76
CA ARG A 28 -7.82 6.28 -19.45
C ARG A 28 -7.44 4.80 -19.40
N LEU A 29 -7.64 4.12 -18.27
CA LEU A 29 -7.37 2.68 -18.17
C LEU A 29 -8.26 1.86 -19.12
N ARG A 30 -9.53 2.26 -19.28
CA ARG A 30 -10.44 1.60 -20.22
C ARG A 30 -10.02 1.84 -21.67
N CYS A 31 -9.62 3.06 -22.02
CA CYS A 31 -9.08 3.35 -23.35
C CYS A 31 -7.79 2.56 -23.60
N PHE A 32 -6.92 2.42 -22.60
CA PHE A 32 -5.72 1.59 -22.69
C PHE A 32 -6.04 0.11 -22.87
N GLU A 33 -7.05 -0.42 -22.16
CA GLU A 33 -7.54 -1.79 -22.32
C GLU A 33 -7.94 -2.08 -23.78
N LEU A 34 -8.69 -1.14 -24.37
CA LEU A 34 -9.15 -1.22 -25.76
C LEU A 34 -8.01 -1.07 -26.77
N ALA A 35 -7.08 -0.14 -26.53
CA ALA A 35 -5.97 0.13 -27.44
C ALA A 35 -4.87 -0.93 -27.40
N SER A 36 -4.61 -1.52 -26.22
CA SER A 36 -3.53 -2.51 -26.02
C SER A 36 -4.00 -3.96 -26.18
N GLY A 37 -5.31 -4.22 -26.12
CA GLY A 37 -5.86 -5.57 -26.05
C GLY A 37 -5.57 -6.31 -24.73
N LEU A 38 -4.94 -5.64 -23.75
CA LEU A 38 -4.68 -6.19 -22.42
C LEU A 38 -5.95 -6.09 -21.59
N LYS A 39 -6.35 -7.18 -20.92
CA LYS A 39 -7.52 -7.19 -20.03
C LYS A 39 -7.15 -6.70 -18.64
N THR A 40 -7.87 -5.70 -18.13
CA THR A 40 -7.65 -5.20 -16.77
C THR A 40 -8.05 -6.27 -15.75
N ASN A 41 -7.17 -6.55 -14.79
CA ASN A 41 -7.46 -7.49 -13.72
C ASN A 41 -8.25 -6.81 -12.60
N PHE A 42 -9.58 -6.85 -12.71
CA PHE A 42 -10.50 -6.28 -11.71
C PHE A 42 -10.38 -6.94 -10.32
N PHE A 43 -9.83 -8.16 -10.21
CA PHE A 43 -9.51 -8.74 -8.90
C PHE A 43 -8.33 -8.05 -8.21
N LYS A 44 -7.42 -7.43 -8.96
CA LYS A 44 -6.33 -6.62 -8.38
C LYS A 44 -6.71 -5.15 -8.21
N SER A 45 -7.77 -4.69 -8.88
CA SER A 45 -8.26 -3.31 -8.81
C SER A 45 -9.26 -3.13 -7.66
N CYS A 46 -9.00 -2.15 -6.80
CA CYS A 46 -9.94 -1.71 -5.76
C CYS A 46 -10.12 -0.20 -5.83
N PHE A 47 -11.33 0.27 -5.51
CA PHE A 47 -11.67 1.69 -5.47
C PHE A 47 -11.97 2.11 -4.02
N GLY A 48 -11.34 3.19 -3.56
CA GLY A 48 -11.56 3.74 -2.23
C GLY A 48 -11.32 5.23 -2.22
N VAL A 49 -12.15 5.96 -1.49
CA VAL A 49 -12.03 7.40 -1.31
C VAL A 49 -12.22 7.73 0.17
N VAL A 50 -11.37 8.61 0.69
CA VAL A 50 -11.42 9.05 2.08
C VAL A 50 -12.26 10.33 2.16
N GLY A 51 -13.18 10.40 3.13
CA GLY A 51 -13.98 11.60 3.39
C GLY A 51 -15.28 11.73 2.59
N ILE A 52 -15.71 10.66 1.91
CA ILE A 52 -17.00 10.58 1.20
C ILE A 52 -17.89 9.53 1.87
N GLU A 53 -19.21 9.72 1.77
CA GLU A 53 -20.20 8.76 2.26
C GLU A 53 -20.07 7.40 1.55
N ARG A 54 -20.22 6.32 2.31
CA ARG A 54 -20.05 4.95 1.80
C ARG A 54 -20.98 4.62 0.62
N SER A 55 -22.21 5.13 0.64
CA SER A 55 -23.21 4.96 -0.43
C SER A 55 -22.71 5.48 -1.78
N GLU A 56 -22.07 6.66 -1.80
CA GLU A 56 -21.49 7.25 -3.01
C GLU A 56 -20.26 6.44 -3.48
N VAL A 57 -19.39 6.01 -2.55
CA VAL A 57 -18.23 5.19 -2.91
C VAL A 57 -18.65 3.84 -3.50
N GLU A 58 -19.69 3.22 -2.95
CA GLU A 58 -20.29 1.99 -3.49
C GLU A 58 -20.90 2.21 -4.88
N ARG A 59 -21.62 3.33 -5.09
CA ARG A 59 -22.14 3.71 -6.41
C ARG A 59 -21.02 3.81 -7.45
N PHE A 60 -19.92 4.47 -7.12
CA PHE A 60 -18.77 4.56 -8.01
C PHE A 60 -18.08 3.20 -8.21
N ALA A 61 -17.91 2.40 -7.16
CA ALA A 61 -17.33 1.06 -7.27
C ALA A 61 -18.15 0.16 -8.23
N HIS A 62 -19.49 0.23 -8.15
CA HIS A 62 -20.39 -0.46 -9.07
C HIS A 62 -20.29 0.04 -10.50
N LEU A 63 -20.29 1.37 -10.72
CA LEU A 63 -20.13 1.96 -12.06
C LEU A 63 -18.81 1.53 -12.72
N LEU A 64 -17.76 1.36 -11.91
CA LEU A 64 -16.41 1.02 -12.34
C LEU A 64 -16.13 -0.49 -12.36
N ASN A 65 -17.11 -1.32 -11.96
CA ASN A 65 -16.97 -2.76 -11.79
C ASN A 65 -15.72 -3.17 -10.97
N CYS A 66 -15.39 -2.36 -9.94
CA CYS A 66 -14.25 -2.56 -9.06
C CYS A 66 -14.70 -2.95 -7.65
N ARG A 67 -13.85 -3.66 -6.90
CA ARG A 67 -14.12 -3.94 -5.49
C ARG A 67 -13.92 -2.69 -4.63
N LEU A 68 -14.71 -2.56 -3.56
CA LEU A 68 -14.50 -1.51 -2.57
C LEU A 68 -13.17 -1.77 -1.83
N MET A 69 -12.37 -0.74 -1.64
CA MET A 69 -11.13 -0.81 -0.88
C MET A 69 -11.42 -0.66 0.61
N GLU A 70 -11.04 -1.67 1.39
CA GLU A 70 -11.10 -1.64 2.85
C GLU A 70 -9.75 -1.21 3.43
N VAL A 71 -9.78 -0.34 4.43
CA VAL A 71 -8.58 0.09 5.15
C VAL A 71 -8.46 -0.74 6.44
N PRO A 72 -7.27 -1.31 6.75
CA PRO A 72 -6.01 -1.18 6.02
C PRO A 72 -5.88 -2.13 4.82
N PHE A 73 -5.29 -1.66 3.72
CA PHE A 73 -5.01 -2.47 2.53
C PHE A 73 -3.51 -2.59 2.27
N MET A 74 -3.10 -3.67 1.60
CA MET A 74 -1.68 -3.92 1.26
C MET A 74 -1.34 -3.34 -0.12
N TYR A 75 -0.44 -2.36 -0.15
CA TYR A 75 0.14 -1.78 -1.35
C TYR A 75 1.65 -2.03 -1.36
N MET A 76 2.15 -2.74 -2.37
CA MET A 76 3.58 -3.06 -2.49
C MET A 76 4.24 -3.60 -1.20
N SER A 77 3.54 -4.46 -0.45
CA SER A 77 3.95 -5.03 0.85
C SER A 77 3.82 -4.12 2.07
N ILE A 78 3.28 -2.92 1.89
CA ILE A 78 3.00 -1.97 2.96
C ILE A 78 1.50 -1.94 3.22
N SER A 79 1.09 -2.10 4.48
CA SER A 79 -0.29 -1.90 4.90
C SER A 79 -0.60 -0.40 5.02
N ILE A 80 -1.19 0.18 3.98
CA ILE A 80 -1.61 1.58 3.97
C ILE A 80 -2.83 1.75 4.89
N GLY A 81 -2.76 2.75 5.76
CA GLY A 81 -3.80 3.03 6.77
C GLY A 81 -3.74 2.13 8.01
N ALA A 82 -2.78 1.20 8.11
CA ALA A 82 -2.51 0.50 9.35
C ALA A 82 -1.75 1.40 10.34
N ASN A 83 -1.91 1.18 11.63
CA ASN A 83 -1.21 1.95 12.65
C ASN A 83 0.27 1.50 12.75
N PRO A 84 1.25 2.34 12.38
CA PRO A 84 2.66 1.98 12.42
C PRO A 84 3.23 1.89 13.84
N ARG A 85 2.49 2.32 14.87
CA ARG A 85 2.92 2.16 16.28
C ARG A 85 2.67 0.75 16.80
N LEU A 86 1.79 -0.02 16.16
CA LEU A 86 1.50 -1.39 16.52
C LEU A 86 2.56 -2.33 15.95
N GLU A 87 3.03 -3.27 16.77
CA GLU A 87 4.00 -4.29 16.36
C GLU A 87 3.43 -5.24 15.29
N SER A 88 2.13 -5.54 15.35
CA SER A 88 1.44 -6.40 14.38
C SER A 88 1.59 -5.91 12.94
N THR A 89 1.62 -4.59 12.73
CA THR A 89 1.83 -3.95 11.42
C THR A 89 3.20 -4.28 10.82
N TRP A 90 4.22 -4.49 11.66
CA TRP A 90 5.59 -4.76 11.23
C TRP A 90 5.90 -6.24 11.04
N ARG A 91 5.09 -7.15 11.59
CA ARG A 91 5.25 -8.61 11.44
C ARG A 91 5.45 -9.08 10.00
N PRO A 92 4.62 -8.68 9.00
CA PRO A 92 4.83 -9.13 7.62
C PRO A 92 6.15 -8.63 7.02
N ILE A 93 6.63 -7.46 7.46
CA ILE A 93 7.88 -6.86 6.99
C ILE A 93 9.07 -7.62 7.58
N ILE A 94 9.06 -7.85 8.89
CA ILE A 94 10.06 -8.66 9.60
C ILE A 94 10.15 -10.06 8.99
N GLY A 95 9.01 -10.69 8.71
CA GLY A 95 8.98 -12.00 8.05
C GLY A 95 9.61 -12.00 6.66
N LYS A 96 9.48 -10.91 5.88
CA LYS A 96 10.16 -10.78 4.58
C LYS A 96 11.67 -10.64 4.73
N ILE A 97 12.13 -9.87 5.71
CA ILE A 97 13.57 -9.73 6.03
C ILE A 97 14.13 -11.09 6.43
N GLN A 98 13.47 -11.77 7.37
CA GLN A 98 13.85 -13.12 7.83
C GLN A 98 13.88 -14.12 6.68
N LYS A 99 12.86 -14.13 5.81
CA LYS A 99 12.81 -15.05 4.66
C LYS A 99 13.96 -14.82 3.68
N LYS A 100 14.30 -13.56 3.39
CA LYS A 100 15.44 -13.22 2.51
C LYS A 100 16.76 -13.67 3.12
N LEU A 101 17.00 -13.33 4.38
CA LEU A 101 18.24 -13.72 5.08
C LEU A 101 18.34 -15.24 5.25
N GLY A 102 17.24 -15.91 5.61
CA GLY A 102 17.17 -17.36 5.76
C GLY A 102 17.45 -18.12 4.47
N SER A 103 16.99 -17.62 3.32
CA SER A 103 17.27 -18.24 2.02
C SER A 103 18.77 -18.25 1.65
N TRP A 104 19.55 -17.30 2.17
CA TRP A 104 20.99 -17.21 1.92
C TRP A 104 21.85 -17.95 2.92
N LYS A 105 21.29 -18.31 4.07
CA LYS A 105 21.95 -19.21 5.01
C LYS A 105 22.20 -20.59 4.41
N GLN A 106 21.33 -21.00 3.47
CA GLN A 106 21.40 -22.29 2.77
C GLN A 106 22.24 -22.25 1.47
N SER A 107 22.75 -21.10 1.05
CA SER A 107 23.60 -20.98 -0.14
C SER A 107 25.09 -21.03 0.22
N MET A 108 25.89 -21.65 -0.66
CA MET A 108 27.36 -21.70 -0.56
C MET A 108 27.98 -20.35 -0.95
N LEU A 109 27.74 -19.33 -0.12
CA LEU A 109 28.30 -17.99 -0.28
C LEU A 109 29.56 -17.80 0.56
N SER A 110 30.53 -17.06 0.02
CA SER A 110 31.71 -16.62 0.78
C SER A 110 31.29 -15.72 1.95
N MET A 111 32.14 -15.65 2.98
CA MET A 111 31.89 -14.79 4.15
C MET A 111 31.80 -13.30 3.76
N ALA A 112 32.65 -12.85 2.84
CA ALA A 112 32.63 -11.47 2.33
C ALA A 112 31.30 -11.14 1.63
N THR A 113 30.80 -12.06 0.79
CA THR A 113 29.52 -11.89 0.10
C THR A 113 28.35 -11.88 1.09
N ARG A 114 28.38 -12.75 2.12
CA ARG A 114 27.35 -12.79 3.17
C ARG A 114 27.23 -11.46 3.92
N VAL A 115 28.35 -10.86 4.32
CA VAL A 115 28.35 -9.56 5.01
C VAL A 115 27.81 -8.44 4.11
N CYS A 116 28.22 -8.41 2.84
CA CYS A 116 27.72 -7.43 1.87
C CYS A 116 26.19 -7.55 1.68
N LEU A 117 25.69 -8.77 1.55
CA LEU A 117 24.25 -9.05 1.38
C LEU A 117 23.43 -8.70 2.62
N ILE A 118 23.91 -9.02 3.82
CA ILE A 118 23.26 -8.63 5.08
C ILE A 118 23.15 -7.10 5.14
N LYS A 119 24.25 -6.39 4.86
CA LYS A 119 24.27 -4.93 4.84
C LYS A 119 23.31 -4.36 3.80
N PHE A 120 23.24 -4.95 2.60
CA PHE A 120 22.31 -4.55 1.55
C PHE A 120 20.84 -4.72 1.97
N VAL A 121 20.46 -5.84 2.60
CA VAL A 121 19.07 -6.09 3.02
C VAL A 121 18.66 -5.20 4.18
N LEU A 122 19.52 -5.05 5.19
CA LEU A 122 19.26 -4.22 6.37
C LEU A 122 19.31 -2.72 6.06
N THR A 123 19.87 -2.31 4.93
CA THR A 123 19.79 -0.91 4.48
C THR A 123 18.58 -0.71 3.57
N SER A 124 18.48 -1.45 2.46
CA SER A 124 17.45 -1.22 1.45
C SER A 124 16.01 -1.40 1.94
N LEU A 125 15.72 -2.48 2.70
CA LEU A 125 14.35 -2.73 3.16
C LEU A 125 13.93 -1.75 4.25
N PRO A 126 14.67 -1.59 5.37
CA PRO A 126 14.30 -0.59 6.38
C PRO A 126 14.23 0.84 5.84
N LEU A 127 15.15 1.25 4.96
CA LEU A 127 15.08 2.58 4.33
C LEU A 127 13.79 2.77 3.54
N PHE A 128 13.37 1.76 2.77
CA PHE A 128 12.10 1.81 2.04
C PHE A 128 10.90 2.00 2.97
N TYR A 129 10.85 1.29 4.11
CA TYR A 129 9.73 1.44 5.05
C TYR A 129 9.80 2.72 5.89
N LEU A 130 11.01 3.20 6.22
CA LEU A 130 11.25 4.46 6.93
C LEU A 130 10.76 5.68 6.14
N ALA A 131 10.72 5.58 4.80
CA ALA A 131 10.14 6.62 3.95
C ALA A 131 8.64 6.82 4.20
N PHE A 132 7.91 5.80 4.66
CA PHE A 132 6.46 5.84 4.87
C PHE A 132 6.07 5.93 6.35
N PHE A 133 6.85 5.33 7.26
CA PHE A 133 6.51 5.26 8.67
C PHE A 133 7.69 5.56 9.59
N LYS A 134 7.40 6.16 10.75
CA LYS A 134 8.37 6.27 11.85
C LYS A 134 8.56 4.88 12.48
N LEU A 135 9.80 4.41 12.48
CA LEU A 135 10.18 3.13 13.10
C LEU A 135 10.14 3.25 14.63
N SER A 136 9.56 2.25 15.29
CA SER A 136 9.60 2.17 16.75
C SER A 136 10.89 1.49 17.23
N ASN A 137 11.40 1.90 18.40
CA ASN A 137 12.61 1.31 18.98
C ASN A 137 12.49 -0.20 19.22
N LYS A 138 11.29 -0.71 19.49
CA LYS A 138 11.03 -2.15 19.67
C LYS A 138 11.24 -2.92 18.35
N VAL A 139 10.68 -2.41 17.26
CA VAL A 139 10.83 -3.02 15.93
C VAL A 139 12.27 -2.91 15.44
N ALA A 140 12.95 -1.79 15.70
CA ALA A 140 14.37 -1.64 15.39
C ALA A 140 15.22 -2.72 16.09
N LYS A 141 15.01 -2.94 17.39
CA LYS A 141 15.69 -4.00 18.14
C LYS A 141 15.38 -5.40 17.57
N GLN A 142 14.13 -5.66 17.19
CA GLN A 142 13.77 -6.93 16.56
C GLN A 142 14.51 -7.15 15.25
N ILE A 143 14.59 -6.13 14.38
CA ILE A 143 15.31 -6.23 13.09
C ILE A 143 16.80 -6.50 13.28
N VAL A 144 17.44 -5.86 14.26
CA VAL A 144 18.86 -6.08 14.59
C VAL A 144 19.11 -7.48 15.17
N THR A 145 18.10 -8.11 15.76
CA THR A 145 18.22 -9.45 16.39
C THR A 145 18.03 -10.61 15.40
N ILE A 146 17.59 -10.34 14.16
CA ILE A 146 17.37 -11.36 13.10
C ILE A 146 18.71 -11.89 12.58
#